data_AF-K2QLQ7-F1
#
_entry.id   AF-K2QLQ7-F1
#
_cell.length_a   1.000
_cell.length_b   1.000
_cell.length_c   1.000
_cell.angle_alpha   90.00
_cell.angle_beta   90.00
_cell.angle_gamma   90.00
#
_symmetry.space_group_name_H-M   'P 1'
#
loop_
_entity.id
_entity.type
_entity.pdbx_description
1 polymer ?
#
loop_
_entity_poly.entity_id
_entity_poly.type
_entity_poly.pdbx_seq_one_letter_code
_entity_poly.pdbx_strand_id
1 'polypeptide(L)'
;MHQKAMSALEKRSVEDVEAELKSGIITNHFADDEITDIEHSLRSGVLKDPLAKPWRNRLAELKEINQHSRYSRSRDHGHLLPIWTLADKHRQLELIVVDETRPAQERLSAKEEMEKLGVELKKQARKLNKLRRHIFYKIIDERRAYYSDPPALSWDARPFEPLRTDLHEFFPQQNLSLLDITPKPAPRNYTYEDLTYWQRFSDRMYERTTATVGKALDSMRMGSAEIILPQVVSIYDPRRGGSLDIEEMRVRSLTPEMMDEIVNAWRNWDFRPEVLEKYFTDLRLDWYEMVGGEGNKNDMNVLFS
;
A
#
# COMPACT_ATOMS: atom_id res chain seq x y z
N MET A 1 -4.92 -16.76 -33.78
CA MET A 1 -4.96 -17.64 -32.59
C MET A 1 -5.48 -16.93 -31.34
N HIS A 2 -5.09 -15.68 -31.08
CA HIS A 2 -5.53 -14.89 -29.91
C HIS A 2 -7.06 -14.68 -29.80
N GLN A 3 -7.75 -14.33 -30.90
CA GLN A 3 -9.23 -14.20 -30.91
C GLN A 3 -9.97 -15.51 -30.65
N LYS A 4 -9.41 -16.67 -31.04
CA LYS A 4 -9.99 -17.98 -30.72
C LYS A 4 -9.85 -18.32 -29.24
N ALA A 5 -8.72 -17.96 -28.61
CA ALA A 5 -8.49 -18.14 -27.17
C ALA A 5 -9.37 -17.22 -26.31
N MET A 6 -9.55 -15.96 -26.70
CA MET A 6 -10.44 -15.02 -26.00
C MET A 6 -11.92 -15.42 -26.12
N SER A 7 -12.37 -15.88 -27.31
CA SER A 7 -13.75 -16.38 -27.47
C SER A 7 -14.06 -17.68 -26.71
N ALA A 8 -13.01 -18.43 -26.35
CA ALA A 8 -13.14 -19.63 -25.53
C ALA A 8 -13.25 -19.32 -24.03
N LEU A 9 -12.71 -18.17 -23.59
CA LEU A 9 -12.80 -17.68 -22.22
C LEU A 9 -14.12 -16.94 -21.95
N GLU A 10 -14.67 -16.21 -22.92
CA GLU A 10 -15.96 -15.51 -22.79
C GLU A 10 -17.17 -16.45 -22.63
N LYS A 11 -17.02 -17.74 -22.96
CA LYS A 11 -18.10 -18.74 -22.89
C LYS A 11 -18.08 -19.60 -21.63
N ARG A 12 -17.10 -19.41 -20.74
CA ARG A 12 -16.99 -20.19 -19.51
C ARG A 12 -17.85 -19.56 -18.43
N SER A 13 -18.79 -20.31 -17.89
CA SER A 13 -19.55 -19.87 -16.72
C SER A 13 -18.61 -19.83 -15.50
N VAL A 14 -18.89 -18.93 -14.56
CA VAL A 14 -18.17 -18.85 -13.27
C VAL A 14 -18.21 -20.21 -12.55
N GLU A 15 -19.31 -20.95 -12.74
CA GLU A 15 -19.54 -22.28 -12.20
C GLU A 15 -18.64 -23.35 -12.83
N ASP A 16 -18.33 -23.26 -14.13
CA ASP A 16 -17.38 -24.15 -14.81
C ASP A 16 -15.94 -23.90 -14.34
N VAL A 17 -15.57 -22.63 -14.12
CA VAL A 17 -14.24 -22.28 -13.58
C VAL A 17 -14.10 -22.75 -12.13
N GLU A 18 -15.15 -22.58 -11.32
CA GLU A 18 -15.18 -23.14 -9.96
C GLU A 18 -15.16 -24.67 -9.96
N ALA A 19 -15.87 -25.32 -10.87
CA ALA A 19 -15.89 -26.77 -11.00
C ALA A 19 -14.51 -27.29 -11.42
N GLU A 20 -13.81 -26.63 -12.35
CA GLU A 20 -12.46 -26.99 -12.79
C GLU A 20 -11.40 -26.76 -11.71
N LEU A 21 -11.53 -25.66 -10.93
CA LEU A 21 -10.73 -25.42 -9.72
C LEU A 21 -10.98 -26.47 -8.63
N LYS A 22 -12.22 -26.97 -8.52
CA LYS A 22 -12.62 -28.04 -7.57
C LYS A 22 -12.28 -29.44 -8.09
N SER A 23 -12.22 -29.67 -9.40
CA SER A 23 -12.18 -31.02 -10.02
C SER A 23 -10.79 -31.55 -10.38
N GLY A 24 -9.70 -30.81 -10.15
CA GLY A 24 -8.37 -31.43 -10.02
C GLY A 24 -7.27 -30.97 -10.96
N ILE A 25 -6.77 -29.75 -10.79
CA ILE A 25 -5.38 -29.42 -11.14
C ILE A 25 -4.50 -29.28 -9.87
N ILE A 26 -5.12 -29.17 -8.71
CA ILE A 26 -4.44 -29.38 -7.42
C ILE A 26 -5.26 -30.45 -6.71
N THR A 27 -4.89 -31.71 -6.86
CA THR A 27 -5.22 -32.68 -5.83
C THR A 27 -4.67 -32.08 -4.54
N ASN A 28 -5.55 -31.59 -3.67
CA ASN A 28 -5.24 -31.35 -2.27
C ASN A 28 -4.98 -32.72 -1.62
N HIS A 29 -3.95 -33.43 -2.06
CA HIS A 29 -3.17 -34.22 -1.14
C HIS A 29 -2.56 -33.16 -0.23
N PHE A 30 -3.21 -32.92 0.91
CA PHE A 30 -2.66 -32.01 1.89
C PHE A 30 -1.25 -32.54 2.16
N ALA A 31 -0.24 -31.69 2.00
CA ALA A 31 1.14 -32.07 2.32
C ALA A 31 1.23 -32.68 3.73
N ASP A 32 0.30 -32.32 4.63
CA ASP A 32 0.10 -32.94 5.95
C ASP A 32 -0.18 -34.46 5.87
N ASP A 33 -1.05 -34.93 4.98
CA ASP A 33 -1.42 -36.35 4.83
C ASP A 33 -0.23 -37.16 4.27
N GLU A 34 0.44 -36.63 3.23
CA GLU A 34 1.65 -37.24 2.65
C GLU A 34 2.80 -37.29 3.66
N ILE A 35 2.96 -36.24 4.49
CA ILE A 35 3.92 -36.23 5.60
C ILE A 35 3.59 -37.34 6.60
N THR A 36 2.32 -37.49 7.01
CA THR A 36 1.92 -38.53 7.98
C THR A 36 2.13 -39.93 7.44
N ASP A 37 1.85 -40.17 6.16
CA ASP A 37 2.02 -41.48 5.53
C ASP A 37 3.50 -41.86 5.38
N ILE A 38 4.35 -40.90 5.01
CA ILE A 38 5.80 -41.12 4.91
C ILE A 38 6.40 -41.34 6.30
N GLU A 39 5.98 -40.57 7.32
CA GLU A 39 6.41 -40.77 8.70
C GLU A 39 6.00 -42.14 9.24
N HIS A 40 4.75 -42.56 8.99
CA HIS A 40 4.27 -43.88 9.36
C HIS A 40 5.04 -44.99 8.65
N SER A 41 5.30 -44.86 7.35
CA SER A 41 6.05 -45.85 6.55
C SER A 41 7.52 -45.97 6.96
N LEU A 42 8.14 -44.87 7.41
CA LEU A 42 9.50 -44.86 7.95
C LEU A 42 9.55 -45.45 9.37
N ARG A 43 8.55 -45.18 10.22
CA ARG A 43 8.47 -45.71 11.60
C ARG A 43 8.14 -47.21 11.65
N SER A 44 7.28 -47.67 10.76
CA SER A 44 6.87 -49.08 10.66
C SER A 44 7.95 -49.99 10.05
N GLY A 45 9.06 -49.42 9.55
CA GLY A 45 10.17 -50.19 8.98
C GLY A 45 9.86 -50.81 7.62
N VAL A 46 8.74 -50.43 6.98
CA VAL A 46 8.34 -50.90 5.65
C VAL A 46 9.36 -50.46 4.58
N LEU A 47 9.97 -49.28 4.76
CA LEU A 47 11.04 -48.77 3.91
C LEU A 47 12.42 -49.11 4.47
N LYS A 48 13.14 -50.06 3.84
CA LYS A 48 14.51 -50.46 4.20
C LYS A 48 15.56 -49.44 3.71
N ASP A 49 16.73 -49.42 4.36
CA ASP A 49 17.70 -48.31 4.33
C ASP A 49 18.29 -47.86 2.95
N PRO A 50 18.31 -48.63 1.84
CA PRO A 50 18.64 -48.05 0.54
C PRO A 50 17.47 -47.26 -0.06
N LEU A 51 16.25 -47.76 0.14
CA LEU A 51 15.01 -47.20 -0.43
C LEU A 51 14.44 -46.08 0.45
N ALA A 52 14.83 -45.98 1.72
CA ALA A 52 14.35 -44.95 2.64
C ALA A 52 14.94 -43.55 2.38
N LYS A 53 16.12 -43.46 1.74
CA LYS A 53 16.83 -42.17 1.55
C LYS A 53 16.05 -41.17 0.67
N PRO A 54 15.46 -41.54 -0.48
CA PRO A 54 14.58 -40.66 -1.25
C PRO A 54 13.36 -40.16 -0.45
N TRP A 55 12.74 -41.04 0.34
CA TRP A 55 11.58 -40.69 1.17
C TRP A 55 11.92 -39.76 2.33
N ARG A 56 13.12 -39.89 2.93
CA ARG A 56 13.61 -38.93 3.93
C ARG A 56 13.86 -37.55 3.32
N ASN A 57 14.40 -37.48 2.10
CA ASN A 57 14.58 -36.21 1.38
C ASN A 57 13.23 -35.57 1.02
N ARG A 58 12.29 -36.36 0.51
CA ARG A 58 10.92 -35.92 0.22
C ARG A 58 10.20 -35.42 1.47
N LEU A 59 10.35 -36.13 2.60
CA LEU A 59 9.79 -35.68 3.89
C LEU A 59 10.37 -34.34 4.34
N ALA A 60 11.67 -34.11 4.16
CA ALA A 60 12.30 -32.83 4.46
C ALA A 60 11.77 -31.70 3.56
N GLU A 61 11.68 -31.93 2.26
CA GLU A 61 11.12 -30.98 1.29
C GLU A 61 9.65 -30.64 1.62
N LEU A 62 8.82 -31.65 1.88
CA LEU A 62 7.41 -31.46 2.24
C LEU A 62 7.25 -30.70 3.56
N LYS A 63 8.11 -30.97 4.56
CA LYS A 63 8.11 -30.21 5.82
C LYS A 63 8.49 -28.76 5.61
N GLU A 64 9.47 -28.49 4.75
CA GLU A 64 9.87 -27.13 4.39
C GLU A 64 8.77 -26.38 3.64
N ILE A 65 8.14 -27.01 2.64
CA ILE A 65 6.99 -26.47 1.91
C ILE A 65 5.82 -26.21 2.85
N ASN A 66 5.52 -27.16 3.74
CA ASN A 66 4.43 -27.03 4.70
C ASN A 66 4.71 -25.90 5.70
N GLN A 67 5.94 -25.78 6.20
CA GLN A 67 6.35 -24.66 7.05
C GLN A 67 6.21 -23.32 6.33
N HIS A 68 6.64 -23.21 5.07
CA HIS A 68 6.44 -22.03 4.23
C HIS A 68 4.95 -21.75 3.96
N SER A 69 4.13 -22.79 3.75
CA SER A 69 2.70 -22.66 3.52
C SER A 69 1.96 -22.22 4.79
N ARG A 70 2.34 -22.74 5.97
CA ARG A 70 1.81 -22.33 7.28
C ARG A 70 2.25 -20.91 7.61
N TYR A 71 3.49 -20.55 7.28
CA TYR A 71 3.99 -19.19 7.39
C TYR A 71 3.20 -18.24 6.47
N SER A 72 2.90 -18.67 5.24
CA SER A 72 2.08 -17.93 4.28
C SER A 72 0.61 -17.82 4.73
N ARG A 73 0.01 -18.90 5.26
CA ARG A 73 -1.35 -18.92 5.84
C ARG A 73 -1.45 -18.11 7.13
N SER A 74 -0.38 -18.01 7.91
CA SER A 74 -0.29 -17.09 9.05
C SER A 74 -0.28 -15.62 8.59
N ARG A 75 0.23 -15.37 7.38
CA ARG A 75 0.11 -14.09 6.66
C ARG A 75 -1.20 -13.96 5.88
N ASP A 76 -1.98 -15.03 5.71
CA ASP A 76 -3.34 -14.94 5.17
C ASP A 76 -4.22 -14.19 6.17
N HIS A 77 -4.35 -12.91 5.88
CA HIS A 77 -5.23 -11.98 6.56
C HIS A 77 -6.69 -12.20 6.14
N GLY A 78 -7.08 -13.40 5.70
CA GLY A 78 -8.43 -13.73 5.26
C GLY A 78 -9.50 -13.49 6.32
N HIS A 79 -9.16 -13.59 7.61
CA HIS A 79 -10.06 -13.21 8.70
C HIS A 79 -10.37 -11.70 8.77
N LEU A 80 -9.56 -10.85 8.13
CA LEU A 80 -9.80 -9.42 7.98
C LEU A 80 -10.64 -9.09 6.74
N LEU A 81 -10.86 -10.05 5.83
CA LEU A 81 -11.64 -9.87 4.61
C LEU A 81 -13.04 -9.29 4.89
N PRO A 82 -13.81 -9.75 5.90
CA PRO A 82 -15.10 -9.15 6.21
C PRO A 82 -15.00 -7.68 6.64
N ILE A 83 -13.87 -7.27 7.25
CA ILE A 83 -13.67 -5.88 7.66
C ILE A 83 -13.25 -5.03 6.46
N TRP A 84 -12.47 -5.60 5.53
CA TRP A 84 -12.10 -4.91 4.29
C TRP A 84 -13.29 -4.71 3.34
N THR A 85 -14.19 -5.68 3.21
CA THR A 85 -15.40 -5.53 2.40
C THR A 85 -16.30 -4.42 2.95
N LEU A 86 -16.37 -4.25 4.26
CA LEU A 86 -17.04 -3.11 4.89
C LEU A 86 -16.36 -1.78 4.54
N ALA A 87 -15.02 -1.74 4.53
CA ALA A 87 -14.26 -0.55 4.16
C ALA A 87 -14.44 -0.17 2.68
N ASP A 88 -14.51 -1.16 1.79
CA ASP A 88 -14.82 -0.93 0.37
C ASP A 88 -16.23 -0.41 0.18
N LYS A 89 -17.20 -0.98 0.90
CA LYS A 89 -18.58 -0.50 0.86
C LYS A 89 -18.67 0.94 1.36
N HIS A 90 -17.99 1.27 2.46
CA HIS A 90 -17.89 2.64 2.95
C HIS A 90 -17.36 3.58 1.86
N ARG A 91 -16.27 3.19 1.19
CA ARG A 91 -15.66 3.97 0.12
C ARG A 91 -16.59 4.18 -1.08
N GLN A 92 -17.33 3.15 -1.47
CA GLN A 92 -18.32 3.25 -2.56
C GLN A 92 -19.44 4.22 -2.19
N LEU A 93 -19.92 4.20 -0.94
CA LEU A 93 -20.92 5.16 -0.48
C LEU A 93 -20.38 6.60 -0.47
N GLU A 94 -19.11 6.83 -0.11
CA GLU A 94 -18.48 8.16 -0.22
C GLU A 94 -18.55 8.70 -1.66
N LEU A 95 -18.28 7.86 -2.65
CA LEU A 95 -18.37 8.24 -4.06
C LEU A 95 -19.81 8.57 -4.47
N ILE A 96 -20.79 7.81 -3.98
CA ILE A 96 -22.22 8.05 -4.23
C ILE A 96 -22.67 9.38 -3.62
N VAL A 97 -22.23 9.68 -2.40
CA VAL A 97 -22.60 10.92 -1.68
C VAL A 97 -22.12 12.15 -2.43
N VAL A 98 -20.89 12.11 -2.98
CA VAL A 98 -20.30 13.21 -3.76
C VAL A 98 -20.83 13.28 -5.19
N ASP A 99 -21.51 12.24 -5.67
CA ASP A 99 -22.02 12.19 -7.02
C ASP A 99 -23.30 13.01 -7.24
N GLU A 100 -23.12 14.26 -7.68
CA GLU A 100 -24.20 15.20 -7.99
C GLU A 100 -25.17 14.70 -9.07
N THR A 101 -24.76 13.73 -9.91
CA THR A 101 -25.64 13.16 -10.93
C THR A 101 -26.75 12.28 -10.34
N ARG A 102 -26.59 11.83 -9.08
CA ARG A 102 -27.54 10.95 -8.41
C ARG A 102 -28.65 11.71 -7.69
N PRO A 103 -29.85 11.12 -7.56
CA PRO A 103 -30.96 11.72 -6.83
C PRO A 103 -30.58 12.08 -5.38
N ALA A 104 -31.09 13.21 -4.88
CA ALA A 104 -30.80 13.68 -3.52
C ALA A 104 -31.20 12.65 -2.44
N GLN A 105 -32.30 11.92 -2.65
CA GLN A 105 -32.76 10.88 -1.73
C GLN A 105 -31.76 9.73 -1.60
N GLU A 106 -31.16 9.31 -2.72
CA GLU A 106 -30.15 8.25 -2.74
C GLU A 106 -28.90 8.71 -1.99
N ARG A 107 -28.45 9.94 -2.23
CA ARG A 107 -27.29 10.52 -1.54
C ARG A 107 -27.50 10.63 -0.02
N LEU A 108 -28.69 11.05 0.42
CA LEU A 108 -29.01 11.11 1.85
C LEU A 108 -28.99 9.72 2.49
N SER A 109 -29.62 8.73 1.85
CA SER A 109 -29.60 7.35 2.35
C SER A 109 -28.18 6.76 2.38
N ALA A 110 -27.38 7.04 1.36
CA ALA A 110 -25.98 6.61 1.28
C ALA A 110 -25.14 7.26 2.37
N LYS A 111 -25.39 8.54 2.68
CA LYS A 111 -24.71 9.26 3.77
C LYS A 111 -25.03 8.63 5.14
N GLU A 112 -26.30 8.35 5.42
CA GLU A 112 -26.69 7.70 6.68
C GLU A 112 -26.07 6.30 6.83
N GLU A 113 -26.02 5.52 5.74
CA GLU A 113 -25.38 4.21 5.74
C GLU A 113 -23.86 4.32 5.91
N MET A 114 -23.23 5.26 5.22
CA MET A 114 -21.79 5.53 5.33
C MET A 114 -21.41 5.87 6.77
N GLU A 115 -22.14 6.76 7.44
CA GLU A 115 -21.89 7.12 8.84
C GLU A 115 -22.00 5.90 9.77
N LYS A 116 -23.03 5.05 9.58
CA LYS A 116 -23.19 3.79 10.34
C LYS A 116 -22.01 2.84 10.12
N LEU A 117 -21.59 2.65 8.87
CA LEU A 117 -20.45 1.81 8.53
C LEU A 117 -19.13 2.37 9.07
N GLY A 118 -18.93 3.69 9.04
CA GLY A 118 -17.75 4.35 9.60
C GLY A 118 -17.61 4.09 11.10
N VAL A 119 -18.72 4.18 11.86
CA VAL A 119 -18.72 3.84 13.29
C VAL A 119 -18.40 2.37 13.53
N GLU A 120 -18.98 1.45 12.74
CA GLU A 120 -18.71 0.02 12.88
C GLU A 120 -17.26 -0.32 12.50
N LEU A 121 -16.69 0.28 11.46
CA LEU A 121 -15.29 0.13 11.07
C LEU A 121 -14.35 0.58 12.19
N LYS A 122 -14.59 1.76 12.78
CA LYS A 122 -13.81 2.26 13.93
C LYS A 122 -13.90 1.30 15.12
N LYS A 123 -15.08 0.73 15.38
CA LYS A 123 -15.29 -0.27 16.45
C LYS A 123 -14.53 -1.57 16.17
N GLN A 124 -14.56 -2.09 14.96
CA GLN A 124 -13.83 -3.30 14.58
C GLN A 124 -12.31 -3.08 14.60
N ALA A 125 -11.83 -1.95 14.09
CA ALA A 125 -10.41 -1.57 14.13
C ALA A 125 -9.86 -1.48 15.57
N ARG A 126 -10.67 -1.02 16.52
CA ARG A 126 -10.30 -0.96 17.96
C ARG A 126 -10.15 -2.36 18.58
N LYS A 127 -10.94 -3.35 18.15
CA LYS A 127 -10.83 -4.75 18.63
C LYS A 127 -9.55 -5.45 18.15
N LEU A 128 -8.99 -5.00 17.03
CA LEU A 128 -7.74 -5.56 16.51
C LEU A 128 -6.55 -5.18 17.40
N ASN A 129 -5.60 -6.12 17.54
CA ASN A 129 -4.31 -5.82 18.17
C ASN A 129 -3.48 -4.84 17.31
N LYS A 130 -2.40 -4.29 17.87
CA LYS A 130 -1.58 -3.25 17.22
C LYS A 130 -1.09 -3.68 15.81
N LEU A 131 -0.56 -4.89 15.69
CA LEU A 131 -0.02 -5.39 14.42
C LEU A 131 -1.12 -5.55 13.36
N ARG A 132 -2.24 -6.20 13.70
CA ARG A 132 -3.37 -6.41 12.80
C ARG A 132 -4.03 -5.09 12.40
N ARG A 133 -4.11 -4.14 13.33
CA ARG A 133 -4.61 -2.79 13.04
C ARG A 133 -3.74 -2.07 12.03
N HIS A 134 -2.42 -2.17 12.14
CA HIS A 134 -1.49 -1.61 11.15
C HIS A 134 -1.70 -2.23 9.76
N ILE A 135 -1.81 -3.56 9.68
CA ILE A 135 -2.09 -4.29 8.42
C ILE A 135 -3.44 -3.88 7.84
N PHE A 136 -4.47 -3.81 8.68
CA PHE A 136 -5.82 -3.41 8.30
C PHE A 136 -5.83 -2.03 7.63
N TYR A 137 -5.19 -1.05 8.26
CA TYR A 137 -5.08 0.30 7.72
C TYR A 137 -4.25 0.34 6.43
N LYS A 138 -3.09 -0.34 6.41
CA LYS A 138 -2.26 -0.46 5.21
C LYS A 138 -3.08 -0.93 3.99
N ILE A 139 -3.88 -1.98 4.18
CA ILE A 139 -4.67 -2.57 3.08
C ILE A 139 -5.80 -1.64 2.65
N ILE A 140 -6.45 -0.93 3.58
CA ILE A 140 -7.43 0.11 3.21
C ILE A 140 -6.78 1.18 2.32
N ASP A 141 -5.58 1.65 2.68
CA ASP A 141 -4.88 2.68 1.90
C ASP A 141 -4.48 2.17 0.52
N GLU A 142 -3.99 0.93 0.44
CA GLU A 142 -3.63 0.29 -0.83
C GLU A 142 -4.85 0.07 -1.72
N ARG A 143 -5.98 -0.35 -1.15
CA ARG A 143 -7.24 -0.49 -1.91
C ARG A 143 -7.75 0.85 -2.40
N ARG A 144 -7.68 1.90 -1.58
CA ARG A 144 -8.02 3.28 -2.00
C ARG A 144 -7.16 3.71 -3.17
N ALA A 145 -5.84 3.51 -3.07
CA ALA A 145 -4.88 3.84 -4.13
C ALA A 145 -5.14 3.06 -5.44
N TYR A 146 -5.51 1.79 -5.33
CA TYR A 146 -5.83 0.92 -6.46
C TYR A 146 -7.12 1.34 -7.18
N TYR A 147 -8.15 1.75 -6.44
CA TYR A 147 -9.42 2.21 -7.01
C TYR A 147 -9.44 3.71 -7.37
N SER A 148 -8.34 4.42 -7.19
CA SER A 148 -8.22 5.81 -7.64
C SER A 148 -8.24 5.90 -9.16
N ASP A 149 -8.82 6.97 -9.70
CA ASP A 149 -8.80 7.29 -11.12
C ASP A 149 -8.19 8.69 -11.32
N PRO A 150 -6.99 8.81 -11.93
CA PRO A 150 -6.15 7.72 -12.43
C PRO A 150 -5.54 6.87 -11.30
N PRO A 151 -5.13 5.61 -11.60
CA PRO A 151 -4.49 4.74 -10.60
C PRO A 151 -3.27 5.41 -9.97
N ALA A 152 -3.17 5.35 -8.64
CA ALA A 152 -2.12 6.05 -7.90
C ALA A 152 -0.72 5.47 -8.18
N LEU A 153 -0.63 4.16 -8.43
CA LEU A 153 0.61 3.50 -8.80
C LEU A 153 0.77 3.53 -10.32
N SER A 154 1.91 4.03 -10.80
CA SER A 154 2.28 3.96 -12.22
C SER A 154 2.24 2.53 -12.74
N TRP A 155 2.42 1.54 -11.86
CA TRP A 155 2.30 0.11 -12.17
C TRP A 155 0.93 -0.26 -12.73
N ASP A 156 -0.12 0.25 -12.11
CA ASP A 156 -1.53 -0.05 -12.40
C ASP A 156 -2.04 0.72 -13.63
N ALA A 157 -1.39 1.83 -13.97
CA ALA A 157 -1.73 2.62 -15.15
C ALA A 157 -1.15 2.05 -16.46
N ARG A 158 -0.39 0.96 -16.43
CA ARG A 158 0.31 0.45 -17.62
C ARG A 158 -0.64 -0.31 -18.54
N PRO A 159 -0.51 -0.10 -19.87
CA PRO A 159 -1.32 -0.82 -20.85
C PRO A 159 -0.88 -2.29 -21.02
N PHE A 160 0.28 -2.68 -20.48
CA PHE A 160 0.82 -4.03 -20.56
C PHE A 160 1.46 -4.45 -19.24
N GLU A 161 1.42 -5.77 -19.00
CA GLU A 161 2.14 -6.39 -17.88
C GLU A 161 3.65 -6.27 -18.08
N PRO A 162 4.43 -6.09 -17.00
CA PRO A 162 5.88 -6.04 -17.07
C PRO A 162 6.43 -7.37 -17.61
N LEU A 163 7.63 -7.32 -18.18
CA LEU A 163 8.38 -8.55 -18.45
C LEU A 163 8.79 -9.17 -17.12
N ARG A 164 8.38 -10.43 -16.91
CA ARG A 164 8.84 -11.22 -15.78
C ARG A 164 10.29 -11.64 -16.04
N THR A 165 11.15 -11.35 -15.08
CA THR A 165 12.54 -11.79 -15.04
C THR A 165 12.69 -13.00 -14.13
N ASP A 166 13.59 -13.91 -14.48
CA ASP A 166 13.99 -15.02 -13.61
C ASP A 166 15.42 -14.82 -13.09
N LEU A 167 15.71 -15.31 -11.87
CA LEU A 167 16.99 -15.10 -11.18
C LEU A 167 18.23 -15.51 -12.00
N HIS A 168 18.09 -16.51 -12.88
CA HIS A 168 19.19 -17.08 -13.66
C HIS A 168 19.50 -16.28 -14.94
N GLU A 169 18.71 -15.26 -15.25
CA GLU A 169 18.91 -14.38 -16.42
C GLU A 169 19.94 -13.27 -16.17
N PHE A 170 20.30 -13.01 -14.90
CA PHE A 170 21.19 -11.92 -14.50
C PHE A 170 22.40 -12.40 -13.70
N PHE A 171 23.52 -11.67 -13.81
CA PHE A 171 24.71 -11.88 -12.99
C PHE A 171 25.06 -10.58 -12.23
N PRO A 172 25.10 -10.58 -10.88
CA PRO A 172 24.79 -11.69 -9.98
C PRO A 172 23.31 -12.09 -10.04
N GLN A 173 22.98 -13.33 -9.64
CA GLN A 173 21.62 -13.86 -9.66
C GLN A 173 20.74 -13.12 -8.65
N GLN A 174 20.08 -12.07 -9.13
CA GLN A 174 19.25 -11.15 -8.34
C GLN A 174 17.98 -10.82 -9.11
N ASN A 175 16.90 -10.55 -8.38
CA ASN A 175 15.65 -10.08 -8.97
C ASN A 175 15.86 -8.63 -9.44
N LEU A 176 15.98 -8.44 -10.74
CA LEU A 176 16.13 -7.13 -11.36
C LEU A 176 14.87 -6.77 -12.15
N SER A 177 14.57 -5.47 -12.18
CA SER A 177 13.49 -4.89 -12.97
C SER A 177 13.99 -3.65 -13.69
N LEU A 178 13.66 -3.51 -14.97
CA LEU A 178 13.94 -2.30 -15.73
C LEU A 178 12.86 -1.26 -15.40
N LEU A 179 13.27 -0.11 -14.85
CA LEU A 179 12.41 1.06 -14.72
C LEU A 179 12.73 2.05 -15.83
N ASP A 180 11.72 2.38 -16.63
CA ASP A 180 11.76 3.51 -17.53
C ASP A 180 11.06 4.70 -16.88
N ILE A 181 11.81 5.76 -16.59
CA ILE A 181 11.31 6.96 -15.91
C ILE A 181 11.41 8.11 -16.89
N THR A 182 10.27 8.54 -17.41
CA THR A 182 10.19 9.78 -18.18
C THR A 182 9.96 10.95 -17.23
N PRO A 183 10.89 11.91 -17.11
CA PRO A 183 10.70 13.06 -16.25
C PRO A 183 9.52 13.91 -16.76
N LYS A 184 8.62 14.29 -15.85
CA LYS A 184 7.58 15.28 -16.16
C LYS A 184 8.21 16.67 -16.05
N PRO A 185 7.92 17.59 -17.00
CA PRO A 185 8.38 18.96 -16.87
C PRO A 185 7.79 19.56 -15.59
N ALA A 186 8.62 20.32 -14.86
CA ALA A 186 8.14 21.07 -13.72
C ALA A 186 6.99 22.00 -14.16
N PRO A 187 5.94 22.19 -13.33
CA PRO A 187 4.91 23.16 -13.64
C PRO A 187 5.56 24.53 -13.86
N ARG A 188 5.19 25.25 -14.92
CA ARG A 188 5.85 26.51 -15.35
C ARG A 188 5.93 27.60 -14.27
N ASN A 189 5.13 27.48 -13.23
CA ASN A 189 5.00 28.49 -12.17
C ASN A 189 5.88 28.20 -10.95
N TYR A 190 6.56 27.06 -10.87
CA TYR A 190 7.37 26.70 -9.71
C TYR A 190 8.82 27.12 -9.93
N THR A 191 9.34 27.91 -9.00
CA THR A 191 10.77 28.19 -8.92
C THR A 191 11.53 27.02 -8.31
N TYR A 192 12.87 27.04 -8.39
CA TYR A 192 13.71 26.04 -7.71
C TYR A 192 13.51 26.06 -6.19
N GLU A 193 13.34 27.24 -5.61
CA GLU A 193 13.01 27.42 -4.18
C GLU A 193 11.68 26.77 -3.84
N ASP A 194 10.68 26.91 -4.73
CA ASP A 194 9.37 26.30 -4.52
C ASP A 194 9.42 24.78 -4.47
N LEU A 195 10.16 24.18 -5.41
CA LEU A 195 10.34 22.73 -5.49
C LEU A 195 11.11 22.21 -4.26
N THR A 196 12.16 22.93 -3.83
CA THR A 196 12.94 22.56 -2.63
C THR A 196 12.07 22.60 -1.37
N TYR A 197 11.28 23.66 -1.21
CA TYR A 197 10.35 23.81 -0.09
C TYR A 197 9.31 22.70 -0.10
N TRP A 198 8.70 22.43 -1.25
CA TRP A 198 7.71 21.37 -1.41
C TRP A 198 8.29 20.00 -1.05
N GLN A 199 9.49 19.69 -1.53
CA GLN A 199 10.17 18.43 -1.24
C GLN A 199 10.43 18.28 0.26
N ARG A 200 11.06 19.27 0.90
CA ARG A 200 11.39 19.21 2.33
C ARG A 200 10.17 19.18 3.24
N PHE A 201 9.13 19.93 2.88
CA PHE A 201 7.86 19.87 3.58
C PHE A 201 7.25 18.47 3.47
N SER A 202 7.23 17.91 2.26
CA SER A 202 6.75 16.55 2.01
C SER A 202 7.56 15.53 2.80
N ASP A 203 8.88 15.63 2.83
CA ASP A 203 9.76 14.74 3.60
C ASP A 203 9.39 14.75 5.09
N ARG A 204 9.17 15.94 5.69
CA ARG A 204 8.70 16.06 7.08
C ARG A 204 7.34 15.41 7.32
N MET A 205 6.41 15.54 6.38
CA MET A 205 5.13 14.84 6.47
C MET A 205 5.32 13.32 6.39
N TYR A 206 6.12 12.85 5.43
CA TYR A 206 6.34 11.42 5.16
C TYR A 206 7.23 10.71 6.20
N GLU A 207 7.93 11.42 7.09
CA GLU A 207 8.50 10.82 8.31
C GLU A 207 7.45 10.03 9.11
N ARG A 208 6.17 10.43 9.01
CA ARG A 208 5.02 9.79 9.67
C ARG A 208 3.99 9.28 8.67
N THR A 209 4.42 8.56 7.62
CA THR A 209 3.55 7.94 6.58
C THR A 209 2.28 7.25 7.11
N THR A 210 2.36 6.60 8.28
CA THR A 210 1.26 5.83 8.88
C THR A 210 0.36 6.64 9.80
N ALA A 211 0.76 7.87 10.15
CA ALA A 211 -0.06 8.78 10.92
C ALA A 211 -1.15 9.40 10.04
N THR A 212 -2.20 9.88 10.70
CA THR A 212 -3.24 10.66 10.04
C THR A 212 -2.67 12.01 9.62
N VAL A 213 -3.22 12.62 8.57
CA VAL A 213 -2.69 13.89 8.03
C VAL A 213 -2.68 14.97 9.11
N GLY A 214 -3.76 15.08 9.90
CA GLY A 214 -3.82 16.02 11.02
C GLY A 214 -2.74 15.78 12.08
N LYS A 215 -2.48 14.52 12.47
CA LYS A 215 -1.41 14.20 13.42
C LYS A 215 -0.02 14.50 12.89
N ALA A 216 0.21 14.35 11.58
CA ALA A 216 1.48 14.69 10.96
C ALA A 216 1.70 16.22 10.96
N LEU A 217 0.68 17.00 10.59
CA LEU A 217 0.70 18.46 10.67
C LEU A 217 0.95 18.94 12.10
N ASP A 218 0.18 18.44 13.08
CA ASP A 218 0.33 18.81 14.48
C ASP A 218 1.70 18.44 15.06
N SER A 219 2.39 17.45 14.48
CA SER A 219 3.75 17.10 14.89
C SER A 219 4.80 18.13 14.45
N MET A 220 4.55 18.87 13.37
CA MET A 220 5.40 20.00 12.96
C MET A 220 5.09 21.23 13.82
N ARG A 221 3.80 21.54 14.00
CA ARG A 221 3.34 22.60 14.89
C ARG A 221 1.95 22.27 15.39
N MET A 222 1.79 22.21 16.71
CA MET A 222 0.51 21.96 17.36
C MET A 222 -0.54 22.98 16.93
N GLY A 223 -1.73 22.50 16.54
CA GLY A 223 -2.85 23.33 16.08
C GLY A 223 -2.77 23.72 14.59
N SER A 224 -1.74 23.28 13.87
CA SER A 224 -1.64 23.53 12.43
C SER A 224 -2.71 22.78 11.64
N ALA A 225 -3.10 21.58 12.08
CA ALA A 225 -4.11 20.78 11.41
C ALA A 225 -5.46 21.50 11.32
N GLU A 226 -5.88 22.16 12.41
CA GLU A 226 -7.15 22.88 12.51
C GLU A 226 -7.25 24.07 11.54
N ILE A 227 -6.11 24.69 11.22
CA ILE A 227 -6.05 25.88 10.37
C ILE A 227 -5.84 25.50 8.90
N ILE A 228 -5.01 24.49 8.66
CA ILE A 228 -4.58 24.11 7.30
C ILE A 228 -5.61 23.20 6.63
N LEU A 229 -6.09 22.16 7.30
CA LEU A 229 -6.96 21.16 6.67
C LEU A 229 -8.23 21.78 6.06
N PRO A 230 -8.93 22.74 6.70
CA PRO A 230 -10.12 23.36 6.10
C PRO A 230 -9.86 24.13 4.79
N GLN A 231 -8.61 24.53 4.50
CA GLN A 231 -8.24 25.24 3.27
C GLN A 231 -7.97 24.29 2.10
N VAL A 232 -7.79 23.01 2.36
CA VAL A 232 -7.40 21.99 1.38
C VAL A 232 -8.66 21.31 0.86
N VAL A 233 -9.21 21.75 -0.27
CA VAL A 233 -10.49 21.24 -0.78
C VAL A 233 -10.34 19.80 -1.30
N SER A 234 -9.21 19.48 -1.94
CA SER A 234 -8.97 18.17 -2.54
C SER A 234 -8.99 17.02 -1.52
N ILE A 235 -8.62 17.27 -0.26
CA ILE A 235 -8.57 16.23 0.78
C ILE A 235 -9.97 15.75 1.18
N TYR A 236 -10.99 16.60 1.00
CA TYR A 236 -12.40 16.27 1.24
C TYR A 236 -13.05 15.61 0.02
N ASP A 237 -12.40 15.58 -1.14
CA ASP A 237 -12.97 15.04 -2.38
C ASP A 237 -12.50 13.59 -2.60
N PRO A 238 -13.39 12.60 -2.41
CA PRO A 238 -13.06 11.21 -2.62
C PRO A 238 -12.78 10.88 -4.09
N ARG A 239 -13.22 11.69 -5.07
CA ARG A 239 -12.89 11.47 -6.49
C ARG A 239 -11.43 11.73 -6.80
N ARG A 240 -10.78 12.59 -6.01
CA ARG A 240 -9.38 13.00 -6.18
C ARG A 240 -8.41 12.22 -5.29
N GLY A 241 -8.89 11.15 -4.64
CA GLY A 241 -8.16 10.34 -3.67
C GLY A 241 -8.38 10.74 -2.20
N GLY A 242 -9.24 11.73 -1.95
CA GLY A 242 -9.57 12.22 -0.61
C GLY A 242 -10.55 11.33 0.13
N SER A 243 -11.09 11.84 1.23
CA SER A 243 -12.00 11.10 2.11
C SER A 243 -12.98 12.08 2.75
N LEU A 244 -14.26 11.69 2.89
CA LEU A 244 -15.21 12.51 3.65
C LEU A 244 -14.89 12.46 5.15
N ASP A 245 -14.29 11.36 5.62
CA ASP A 245 -13.71 11.23 6.95
C ASP A 245 -12.19 11.48 6.90
N ILE A 246 -11.77 12.72 7.18
CA ILE A 246 -10.35 13.12 7.14
C ILE A 246 -9.57 12.55 8.33
N GLU A 247 -10.23 12.31 9.46
CA GLU A 247 -9.56 11.81 10.66
C GLU A 247 -8.88 10.45 10.40
N GLU A 248 -9.40 9.67 9.44
CA GLU A 248 -8.87 8.36 9.07
C GLU A 248 -7.94 8.41 7.83
N MET A 249 -7.75 9.59 7.24
CA MET A 249 -6.84 9.77 6.10
C MET A 249 -5.40 9.86 6.57
N ARG A 250 -4.53 9.04 5.98
CA ARG A 250 -3.12 8.91 6.34
C ARG A 250 -2.22 9.59 5.33
N VAL A 251 -1.05 10.03 5.77
CA VAL A 251 -0.08 10.77 4.94
C VAL A 251 0.29 9.99 3.68
N ARG A 252 0.47 8.66 3.79
CA ARG A 252 0.80 7.80 2.64
C ARG A 252 -0.26 7.75 1.53
N SER A 253 -1.48 8.24 1.79
CA SER A 253 -2.57 8.28 0.82
C SER A 253 -2.74 9.65 0.17
N LEU A 254 -1.91 10.65 0.54
CA LEU A 254 -1.94 11.96 -0.07
C LEU A 254 -1.50 11.87 -1.53
N THR A 255 -2.29 12.47 -2.41
CA THR A 255 -1.90 12.70 -3.81
C THR A 255 -0.98 13.91 -3.91
N PRO A 256 -0.18 14.04 -4.99
CA PRO A 256 0.67 15.21 -5.18
C PRO A 256 -0.11 16.53 -5.14
N GLU A 257 -1.34 16.52 -5.67
CA GLU A 257 -2.21 17.69 -5.65
C GLU A 257 -2.65 18.10 -4.23
N MET A 258 -3.02 17.12 -3.39
CA MET A 258 -3.34 17.41 -1.99
C MET A 258 -2.12 17.96 -1.26
N MET A 259 -0.93 17.43 -1.56
CA MET A 259 0.31 17.93 -0.98
C MET A 259 0.58 19.38 -1.42
N ASP A 260 0.36 19.73 -2.69
CA ASP A 260 0.46 21.10 -3.18
C ASP A 260 -0.48 22.05 -2.42
N GLU A 261 -1.74 21.68 -2.25
CA GLU A 261 -2.71 22.47 -1.49
C GLU A 261 -2.31 22.63 -0.02
N ILE A 262 -1.83 21.56 0.63
CA ILE A 262 -1.34 21.59 2.01
C ILE A 262 -0.11 22.51 2.14
N VAL A 263 0.86 22.41 1.22
CA VAL A 263 2.06 23.26 1.22
C VAL A 263 1.67 24.73 1.03
N ASN A 264 0.74 25.02 0.12
CA ASN A 264 0.26 26.38 -0.12
C ASN A 264 -0.47 26.94 1.10
N ALA A 265 -1.35 26.16 1.72
CA ALA A 265 -2.04 26.55 2.96
C ALA A 265 -1.06 26.76 4.11
N TRP A 266 -0.02 25.92 4.23
CA TRP A 266 1.05 26.12 5.20
C TRP A 266 1.79 27.44 4.95
N ARG A 267 2.20 27.73 3.71
CA ARG A 267 2.88 29.00 3.32
C ARG A 267 2.05 30.26 3.51
N ASN A 268 0.73 30.14 3.52
CA ASN A 268 -0.18 31.25 3.81
C ASN A 268 -0.45 31.42 5.31
N TRP A 269 0.00 30.49 6.16
CA TRP A 269 -0.28 30.51 7.58
C TRP A 269 0.71 31.33 8.42
N ASP A 270 0.32 32.49 8.94
CA ASP A 270 1.22 33.44 9.61
C ASP A 270 2.02 32.89 10.81
N PHE A 271 1.57 31.81 11.46
CA PHE A 271 2.18 31.27 12.68
C PHE A 271 3.15 30.11 12.45
N ARG A 272 3.70 29.98 11.24
CA ARG A 272 4.75 29.00 10.92
C ARG A 272 5.98 29.17 11.83
N PRO A 273 6.54 28.09 12.38
CA PRO A 273 7.79 28.17 13.14
C PRO A 273 8.96 28.61 12.26
N GLU A 274 9.67 29.67 12.67
CA GLU A 274 10.82 30.21 11.94
C GLU A 274 11.91 29.16 11.68
N VAL A 275 12.12 28.24 12.63
CA VAL A 275 13.08 27.14 12.49
C VAL A 275 12.71 26.20 11.33
N LEU A 276 11.42 25.88 11.18
CA LEU A 276 10.94 25.05 10.08
C LEU A 276 10.96 25.81 8.77
N GLU A 277 10.58 27.09 8.79
CA GLU A 277 10.62 27.93 7.60
C GLU A 277 12.04 28.02 7.05
N LYS A 278 13.01 28.30 7.91
CA LYS A 278 14.43 28.29 7.54
C LYS A 278 14.86 26.94 6.95
N TYR A 279 14.43 25.84 7.56
CA TYR A 279 14.71 24.49 7.05
C TYR A 279 14.10 24.27 5.66
N PHE A 280 12.87 24.73 5.41
CA PHE A 280 12.21 24.56 4.11
C PHE A 280 12.80 25.46 3.01
N THR A 281 13.29 26.64 3.37
CA THR A 281 13.84 27.61 2.40
C THR A 281 15.36 27.51 2.19
N ASP A 282 16.09 26.76 3.02
CA ASP A 282 17.57 26.73 2.91
C ASP A 282 18.02 26.15 1.57
N LEU A 283 18.58 26.99 0.70
CA LEU A 283 19.05 26.58 -0.62
C LEU A 283 20.27 25.64 -0.59
N ARG A 284 20.92 25.47 0.57
CA ARG A 284 21.97 24.45 0.69
C ARG A 284 21.34 23.06 0.66
N LEU A 285 21.59 22.34 -0.44
CA LEU A 285 21.63 20.87 -0.42
C LEU A 285 22.71 20.46 0.57
N ASP A 286 22.34 20.19 1.83
CA ASP A 286 23.30 19.61 2.77
C ASP A 286 23.51 18.16 2.35
N TRP A 287 24.67 17.88 1.74
CA TRP A 287 25.04 16.54 1.29
C TRP A 287 24.92 15.50 2.42
N TYR A 288 25.05 15.93 3.68
CA TYR A 288 24.83 15.09 4.86
C TYR A 288 23.40 14.55 4.99
N GLU A 289 22.38 15.32 4.59
CA GLU A 289 20.98 14.88 4.66
C GLU A 289 20.66 13.79 3.62
N MET A 290 21.35 13.77 2.48
CA MET A 290 21.16 12.74 1.45
C MET A 290 21.79 11.38 1.80
N VAL A 291 22.75 11.33 2.72
CA VAL A 291 23.56 10.13 3.00
C VAL A 291 23.21 9.52 4.36
N GLY A 292 22.27 10.12 5.11
CA GLY A 292 21.81 9.58 6.39
C GLY A 292 22.92 9.44 7.45
N GLY A 293 23.94 10.29 7.39
CA GLY A 293 25.14 10.17 8.22
C GLY A 293 25.18 11.16 9.39
N GLU A 294 25.27 10.65 10.61
CA GLU A 294 25.76 11.36 11.80
C GLU A 294 27.26 11.70 11.67
N GLY A 295 27.68 12.38 10.59
CA GLY A 295 29.06 12.80 10.44
C GLY A 295 29.25 14.25 10.88
N ASN A 296 30.22 14.42 11.77
CA ASN A 296 30.54 15.68 12.42
C ASN A 296 31.05 16.71 11.39
N LYS A 297 30.51 17.95 11.43
CA LYS A 297 30.85 19.05 10.49
C LYS A 297 32.34 19.43 10.45
N ASN A 298 33.15 18.94 11.39
CA ASN A 298 34.56 19.30 11.54
C ASN A 298 35.53 18.49 10.67
N ASP A 299 35.12 17.37 10.06
CA ASP A 299 36.08 16.47 9.40
C ASP A 299 36.47 16.89 7.97
N MET A 300 35.78 17.87 7.36
CA MET A 300 36.07 18.30 5.98
C MET A 300 36.96 19.54 5.84
N ASN A 301 37.33 20.23 6.93
CA ASN A 301 38.36 21.27 6.85
C ASN A 301 39.78 20.70 6.65
N VAL A 302 39.94 19.38 6.67
CA VAL A 302 41.24 18.70 6.48
C VAL A 302 41.41 18.16 5.06
N LEU A 303 40.35 18.10 4.24
CA LEU A 303 40.43 17.56 2.88
C LEU A 303 40.57 18.62 1.79
N PHE A 304 40.51 19.91 2.13
CA PHE A 304 40.74 21.03 1.20
C PHE A 304 41.71 22.09 1.76
N SER A 305 42.70 21.65 2.53
CA SER A 305 43.88 22.44 2.91
C SER A 305 45.15 21.77 2.40
#